data_AF-A0A167TDJ1-F1
#
_entry.id   AF-A0A167TDJ1-F1
#
_cell.length_a   1.000
_cell.length_b   1.000
_cell.length_c   1.000
_cell.angle_alpha   90.00
_cell.angle_beta   90.00
_cell.angle_gamma   90.00
#
_symmetry.space_group_name_H-M   'P 1'
#
loop_
_entity.id
_entity.type
_entity.pdbx_description
1 polymer ?
#
loop_
_entity_poly.entity_id
_entity_poly.type
_entity_poly.pdbx_seq_one_letter_code
_entity_poly.pdbx_strand_id
1 'polypeptide(L)'
;MESIRDKCPHFRILLMGKSNAGKTTILKKVCNTVDDPMIFSPSGTQIEASVVAPSAERGYHDINNEMIFKSNPEFIFHDSRGFECGSVDETETVKRFLTERGQAGELKDQVHAVWYCLPTNTARPILAADEMFFNGCGIGKAPVIVIFTKFDGLVTTSFNELRSRLSIKEARKQAPAQAEIKLDTLFKKPLQASKFPPTASLHLGG
;
A
#
# COMPACT_ATOMS: atom_id res chain seq x y z
N MET A 1 3.54 -31.14 17.89
CA MET A 1 3.31 -30.58 16.55
C MET A 1 3.96 -29.22 16.51
N GLU A 2 4.79 -28.97 15.52
CA GLU A 2 5.39 -27.66 15.26
C GLU A 2 4.29 -26.67 14.87
N SER A 3 4.22 -25.52 15.54
CA SER A 3 3.21 -24.50 15.30
C SER A 3 3.49 -23.76 13.99
N ILE A 4 2.47 -23.13 13.39
CA ILE A 4 2.69 -22.29 12.21
C ILE A 4 3.65 -21.13 12.49
N ARG A 5 3.70 -20.66 13.74
CA ARG A 5 4.63 -19.59 14.18
C ARG A 5 6.08 -20.09 14.27
N ASP A 6 6.29 -21.39 14.43
CA ASP A 6 7.64 -21.98 14.46
C ASP A 6 8.22 -22.01 13.02
N LYS A 7 7.36 -22.25 12.02
CA LYS A 7 7.72 -22.23 10.58
C LYS A 7 7.71 -20.84 9.96
N CYS A 8 6.95 -19.91 10.54
CA CYS A 8 6.78 -18.55 10.09
C CYS A 8 6.72 -17.61 11.30
N PRO A 9 7.89 -17.20 11.84
CA PRO A 9 7.95 -16.35 13.02
C PRO A 9 7.49 -14.91 12.73
N HIS A 10 7.48 -14.49 11.46
CA HIS A 10 7.12 -13.13 11.07
C HIS A 10 6.16 -13.11 9.89
N PHE A 11 5.14 -12.26 9.98
CA PHE A 11 4.23 -11.99 8.88
C PHE A 11 4.78 -10.86 7.98
N ARG A 12 5.21 -11.25 6.78
CA ARG A 12 5.78 -10.34 5.75
C ARG A 12 4.74 -9.69 4.86
N ILE A 13 4.77 -8.37 4.77
CA ILE A 13 3.85 -7.56 3.95
C ILE A 13 4.66 -6.69 3.00
N LEU A 14 4.32 -6.72 1.71
CA LEU A 14 4.81 -5.73 0.74
C LEU A 14 3.85 -4.55 0.68
N LEU A 15 4.36 -3.34 0.93
CA LEU A 15 3.63 -2.11 0.69
C LEU A 15 3.90 -1.62 -0.73
N MET A 16 2.82 -1.50 -1.49
CA MET A 16 2.79 -0.97 -2.83
C MET A 16 2.05 0.37 -2.86
N GLY A 17 2.35 1.17 -3.88
CA GLY A 17 1.68 2.43 -4.15
C GLY A 17 2.67 3.58 -4.30
N LYS A 18 2.21 4.66 -4.90
CA LYS A 18 3.06 5.80 -5.27
C LYS A 18 3.67 6.51 -4.06
N SER A 19 4.63 7.38 -4.34
CA SER A 19 5.10 8.36 -3.36
C SER A 19 3.93 9.14 -2.77
N ASN A 20 4.00 9.41 -1.46
CA ASN A 20 2.93 10.10 -0.72
C ASN A 20 1.55 9.41 -0.81
N ALA A 21 1.48 8.12 -1.11
CA ALA A 21 0.23 7.34 -1.04
C ALA A 21 -0.22 7.04 0.40
N GLY A 22 0.53 7.44 1.43
CA GLY A 22 0.19 7.20 2.84
C GLY A 22 0.68 5.87 3.41
N LYS A 23 1.62 5.18 2.73
CA LYS A 23 2.18 3.88 3.16
C LYS A 23 2.71 3.90 4.60
N THR A 24 3.65 4.80 4.90
CA THR A 24 4.22 4.95 6.26
C THR A 24 3.17 5.31 7.30
N THR A 25 2.18 6.15 6.94
CA THR A 25 1.09 6.52 7.86
C THR A 25 0.23 5.31 8.22
N ILE A 26 -0.06 4.43 7.27
CA ILE A 26 -0.79 3.18 7.54
C ILE A 26 0.02 2.28 8.47
N LEU A 27 1.32 2.10 8.21
CA LEU A 27 2.17 1.29 9.07
C LEU A 27 2.16 1.77 10.52
N LYS A 28 2.39 3.07 10.73
CA LYS A 28 2.38 3.68 12.06
C LYS A 28 1.04 3.46 12.77
N LYS A 29 -0.09 3.59 12.06
CA LYS A 29 -1.43 3.31 12.61
C LYS A 29 -1.61 1.82 12.99
N VAL A 30 -1.26 0.89 12.09
CA VAL A 30 -1.40 -0.56 12.32
C VAL A 30 -0.50 -1.02 13.47
N CYS A 31 0.70 -0.48 13.56
CA CYS A 31 1.66 -0.79 14.62
C CYS A 31 1.41 0.03 15.89
N ASN A 32 0.34 0.83 15.96
CA ASN A 32 -0.03 1.69 17.08
C ASN A 32 1.17 2.48 17.66
N THR A 33 1.91 3.15 16.78
CA THR A 33 3.14 3.87 17.15
C THR A 33 3.31 5.14 16.35
N VAL A 34 4.06 6.09 16.92
CA VAL A 34 4.54 7.30 16.24
C VAL A 34 6.00 7.18 15.80
N ASP A 35 6.70 6.16 16.30
CA ASP A 35 8.12 5.92 16.02
C ASP A 35 8.33 5.50 14.56
N ASP A 36 9.55 5.71 14.08
CA ASP A 36 9.98 5.18 12.78
C ASP A 36 10.43 3.72 12.92
N PRO A 37 10.27 2.91 11.85
CA PRO A 37 10.72 1.53 11.88
C PRO A 37 12.24 1.44 11.94
N MET A 38 12.73 0.37 12.55
CA MET A 38 14.10 -0.08 12.34
C MET A 38 14.18 -0.71 10.95
N ILE A 39 15.23 -0.39 10.20
CA ILE A 39 15.43 -0.89 8.84
C ILE A 39 16.66 -1.79 8.84
N PHE A 40 16.53 -2.98 8.26
CA PHE A 40 17.60 -3.94 8.13
C PHE A 40 17.85 -4.27 6.66
N SER A 41 19.12 -4.35 6.27
CA SER A 41 19.50 -4.89 4.97
C SER A 41 19.11 -6.37 4.87
N PRO A 42 19.11 -6.96 3.66
CA PRO A 42 18.93 -8.40 3.49
C PRO A 42 19.99 -9.25 4.23
N SER A 43 21.14 -8.67 4.55
CA SER A 43 22.20 -9.32 5.35
C SER A 43 21.98 -9.21 6.86
N GLY A 44 20.90 -8.56 7.33
CA GLY A 44 20.59 -8.34 8.74
C GLY A 44 21.32 -7.15 9.38
N THR A 45 22.01 -6.32 8.59
CA THR A 45 22.69 -5.12 9.11
C THR A 45 21.66 -4.01 9.28
N GLN A 46 21.59 -3.42 10.48
CA GLN A 46 20.73 -2.27 10.70
C GLN A 46 21.21 -1.06 9.88
N ILE A 47 20.30 -0.45 9.14
CA ILE A 47 20.53 0.74 8.33
C ILE A 47 19.96 1.96 9.07
N GLU A 48 20.71 3.05 9.08
CA GLU A 48 20.26 4.36 9.54
C GLU A 48 18.99 4.80 8.78
N ALA A 49 17.89 5.04 9.51
CA ALA A 49 16.62 5.44 8.92
C ALA A 49 16.72 6.76 8.14
N SER A 50 17.70 7.60 8.47
CA SER A 50 18.03 8.85 7.78
C SER A 50 18.45 8.65 6.31
N VAL A 51 19.06 7.50 5.98
CA VAL A 51 19.44 7.10 4.61
C VAL A 51 18.21 6.62 3.81
N VAL A 52 17.13 6.29 4.52
CA VAL A 52 15.88 5.76 3.98
C VAL A 52 14.72 6.72 4.30
N ALA A 53 15.00 7.99 4.61
CA ALA A 53 13.96 8.99 4.83
C ALA A 53 13.31 9.35 3.47
N PRO A 54 12.04 9.81 3.45
CA PRO A 54 11.40 10.30 2.22
C PRO A 54 12.17 11.43 1.51
N SER A 55 13.05 12.11 2.24
CA SER A 55 13.93 13.19 1.78
C SER A 55 15.35 12.74 1.42
N ALA A 56 15.76 11.51 1.77
CA ALA A 56 17.02 10.96 1.33
C ALA A 56 16.92 10.63 -0.15
N GLU A 57 17.97 10.92 -0.93
CA GLU A 57 17.95 10.78 -2.38
C GLU A 57 17.40 9.41 -2.81
N ARG A 58 16.46 9.46 -3.75
CA ARG A 58 15.68 8.35 -4.31
C ARG A 58 16.51 7.18 -4.88
N GLY A 59 17.84 7.28 -4.88
CA GLY A 59 18.77 6.36 -5.55
C GLY A 59 19.19 5.11 -4.77
N TYR A 60 18.86 4.97 -3.47
CA TYR A 60 19.37 3.88 -2.61
C TYR A 60 18.29 3.11 -1.84
N HIS A 61 17.11 2.91 -2.44
CA HIS A 61 16.06 2.10 -1.80
C HIS A 61 16.03 0.69 -2.38
N ASP A 62 16.30 -0.31 -1.52
CA ASP A 62 16.15 -1.73 -1.83
C ASP A 62 14.84 -2.26 -1.24
N ILE A 63 13.97 -2.80 -2.11
CA ILE A 63 12.71 -3.44 -1.74
C ILE A 63 12.91 -4.65 -0.80
N ASN A 64 14.12 -5.24 -0.80
CA ASN A 64 14.46 -6.36 0.06
C ASN A 64 14.80 -5.95 1.49
N ASN A 65 15.00 -4.64 1.76
CA ASN A 65 15.17 -4.17 3.13
C ASN A 65 13.93 -4.49 3.97
N GLU A 66 14.17 -4.94 5.20
CA GLU A 66 13.14 -5.28 6.16
C GLU A 66 12.88 -4.10 7.10
N MET A 67 11.63 -3.62 7.17
CA MET A 67 11.19 -2.62 8.13
C MET A 67 10.44 -3.29 9.27
N ILE A 68 10.90 -3.05 10.50
CA ILE A 68 10.35 -3.65 11.71
C ILE A 68 10.03 -2.55 12.71
N PHE A 69 8.80 -2.54 13.24
CA PHE A 69 8.43 -1.65 14.32
C PHE A 69 8.60 -2.36 15.66
N LYS A 70 9.27 -1.70 16.63
CA LYS A 70 9.44 -2.25 17.98
C LYS A 70 8.11 -2.55 18.68
N SER A 71 7.08 -1.77 18.37
CA SER A 71 5.72 -1.95 18.91
C SER A 71 5.00 -3.17 18.33
N ASN A 72 5.47 -3.72 17.20
CA ASN A 72 4.87 -4.88 16.56
C ASN A 72 5.91 -5.74 15.81
N PRO A 73 6.80 -6.44 16.54
CA PRO A 73 7.95 -7.16 15.97
C PRO A 73 7.58 -8.45 15.23
N GLU A 74 6.32 -8.89 15.33
CA GLU A 74 5.81 -10.06 14.59
C GLU A 74 5.62 -9.76 13.09
N PHE A 75 5.75 -8.51 12.67
CA PHE A 75 5.59 -8.08 11.28
C PHE A 75 6.90 -7.59 10.68
N ILE A 76 7.09 -7.96 9.42
CA ILE A 76 8.16 -7.42 8.57
C ILE A 76 7.49 -6.73 7.39
N PHE A 77 7.84 -5.48 7.16
CA PHE A 77 7.31 -4.71 6.05
C PHE A 77 8.40 -4.45 5.02
N HIS A 78 8.03 -4.61 3.75
CA HIS A 78 8.83 -4.20 2.61
C HIS A 78 8.15 -3.00 1.94
N ASP A 79 8.91 -2.05 1.42
CA ASP A 79 8.38 -0.86 0.74
C ASP A 79 8.86 -0.85 -0.70
N SER A 80 7.92 -0.79 -1.64
CA SER A 80 8.24 -0.82 -3.07
C SER A 80 9.00 0.40 -3.54
N ARG A 81 8.92 1.54 -2.82
CA ARG A 81 9.50 2.89 -3.03
C ARG A 81 9.69 3.42 -4.46
N GLY A 82 10.30 2.68 -5.37
CA GLY A 82 10.25 2.88 -6.81
C GLY A 82 9.11 2.09 -7.47
N PHE A 83 7.85 2.33 -7.10
CA PHE A 83 6.70 1.99 -7.96
C PHE A 83 5.82 3.23 -8.08
N GLU A 84 6.45 4.32 -8.53
CA GLU A 84 5.80 5.63 -8.56
C GLU A 84 5.23 5.93 -9.93
N CYS A 85 5.97 5.64 -10.98
CA CYS A 85 5.60 5.94 -12.35
C CYS A 85 5.18 4.69 -13.12
N GLY A 86 5.47 3.50 -12.60
CA GLY A 86 5.30 2.27 -13.34
C GLY A 86 6.30 2.20 -14.49
N SER A 87 7.52 2.69 -14.26
CA SER A 87 8.59 2.50 -15.25
C SER A 87 8.86 1.00 -15.42
N VAL A 88 9.54 0.64 -16.52
CA VAL A 88 9.91 -0.76 -16.78
C VAL A 88 10.76 -1.31 -15.63
N ASP A 89 11.78 -0.55 -15.20
CA ASP A 89 12.71 -0.95 -14.14
C ASP A 89 12.01 -1.09 -12.77
N GLU A 90 11.13 -0.14 -12.45
CA GLU A 90 10.30 -0.16 -11.23
C GLU A 90 9.42 -1.42 -11.21
N THR A 91 8.81 -1.73 -12.35
CA THR A 91 7.89 -2.86 -12.47
C THR A 91 8.62 -4.20 -12.45
N GLU A 92 9.76 -4.29 -13.11
CA GLU A 92 10.60 -5.49 -13.09
C GLU A 92 11.12 -5.76 -11.67
N THR A 93 11.50 -4.73 -10.92
CA THR A 93 11.93 -4.86 -9.52
C THR A 93 10.84 -5.46 -8.64
N VAL A 94 9.62 -4.95 -8.72
CA VAL A 94 8.47 -5.48 -7.96
C VAL A 94 8.12 -6.89 -8.40
N LYS A 95 8.10 -7.14 -9.71
CA LYS A 95 7.77 -8.47 -10.26
C LYS A 95 8.80 -9.51 -9.84
N ARG A 96 10.08 -9.18 -9.87
CA ARG A 96 11.18 -10.04 -9.40
C ARG A 96 11.00 -10.35 -7.92
N PHE A 97 10.83 -9.33 -7.08
CA PHE A 97 10.61 -9.50 -5.64
C PHE A 97 9.42 -10.43 -5.33
N LEU A 98 8.25 -10.18 -5.96
CA LEU A 98 7.06 -11.01 -5.77
C LEU A 98 7.25 -12.45 -6.27
N THR A 99 8.01 -12.63 -7.36
CA THR A 99 8.30 -13.95 -7.92
C THR A 99 9.23 -14.74 -7.00
N GLU A 100 10.35 -14.15 -6.60
CA GLU A 100 11.35 -14.76 -5.70
C GLU A 100 10.71 -15.12 -4.35
N ARG A 101 10.01 -14.17 -3.73
CA ARG A 101 9.32 -14.39 -2.45
C ARG A 101 8.12 -15.32 -2.59
N GLY A 102 7.44 -15.35 -3.73
CA GLY A 102 6.33 -16.28 -3.98
C GLY A 102 6.76 -17.72 -4.26
N GLN A 103 8.02 -17.92 -4.68
CA GLN A 103 8.62 -19.22 -4.98
C GLN A 103 9.53 -19.74 -3.87
N ALA A 104 9.75 -18.96 -2.80
CA ALA A 104 10.58 -19.36 -1.68
C ALA A 104 10.06 -20.66 -1.03
N GLY A 105 10.97 -21.59 -0.74
CA GLY A 105 10.62 -22.92 -0.22
C GLY A 105 10.11 -22.92 1.22
N GLU A 106 10.58 -21.97 2.05
CA GLU A 106 10.18 -21.84 3.45
C GLU A 106 9.18 -20.69 3.64
N LEU A 107 8.17 -20.89 4.48
CA LEU A 107 7.12 -19.89 4.74
C LEU A 107 7.70 -18.57 5.29
N LYS A 108 8.72 -18.65 6.15
CA LYS A 108 9.41 -17.48 6.67
C LYS A 108 9.94 -16.60 5.52
N ASP A 109 10.34 -17.15 4.38
CA ASP A 109 10.94 -16.35 3.31
C ASP A 109 9.92 -15.80 2.33
N GLN A 110 8.65 -16.17 2.47
CA GLN A 110 7.57 -15.74 1.60
C GLN A 110 6.97 -14.39 2.00
N VAL A 111 6.42 -13.67 1.01
CA VAL A 111 5.53 -12.54 1.23
C VAL A 111 4.12 -13.08 1.44
N HIS A 112 3.49 -12.66 2.53
CA HIS A 112 2.20 -13.20 2.97
C HIS A 112 1.01 -12.36 2.51
N ALA A 113 1.22 -11.07 2.29
CA ALA A 113 0.23 -10.17 1.73
C ALA A 113 0.88 -9.00 1.01
N VAL A 114 0.16 -8.43 0.06
CA VAL A 114 0.53 -7.17 -0.58
C VAL A 114 -0.53 -6.14 -0.22
N TRP A 115 -0.11 -5.01 0.32
CA TRP A 115 -0.98 -3.87 0.62
C TRP A 115 -0.75 -2.79 -0.42
N TYR A 116 -1.74 -2.56 -1.27
CA TYR A 116 -1.66 -1.58 -2.35
C TYR A 116 -2.36 -0.29 -1.96
N CYS A 117 -1.60 0.76 -1.66
CA CYS A 117 -2.11 2.04 -1.21
C CYS A 117 -2.51 2.93 -2.39
N LEU A 118 -3.80 3.24 -2.51
CA LEU A 118 -4.37 4.14 -3.54
C LEU A 118 -4.94 5.42 -2.92
N PRO A 119 -4.32 6.59 -3.11
CA PRO A 119 -4.84 7.84 -2.59
C PRO A 119 -6.06 8.34 -3.38
N THR A 120 -7.16 8.57 -2.68
CA THR A 120 -8.45 8.97 -3.27
C THR A 120 -8.64 10.48 -3.41
N ASN A 121 -7.65 11.28 -2.98
CA ASN A 121 -7.70 12.74 -3.05
C ASN A 121 -7.22 13.29 -4.42
N THR A 122 -7.23 12.46 -5.46
CA THR A 122 -6.70 12.80 -6.78
C THR A 122 -7.82 12.80 -7.83
N ALA A 123 -7.70 13.66 -8.84
CA ALA A 123 -8.66 13.76 -9.93
C ALA A 123 -8.56 12.59 -10.95
N ARG A 124 -7.46 11.81 -10.91
CA ARG A 124 -7.23 10.65 -11.77
C ARG A 124 -7.10 9.40 -10.90
N PRO A 125 -8.16 8.57 -10.81
CA PRO A 125 -8.29 7.56 -9.76
C PRO A 125 -7.40 6.33 -9.96
N ILE A 126 -7.16 5.92 -11.21
CA ILE A 126 -6.31 4.78 -11.58
C ILE A 126 -5.32 5.30 -12.62
N LEU A 127 -4.03 5.18 -12.33
CA LEU A 127 -2.95 5.66 -13.19
C LEU A 127 -2.28 4.49 -13.92
N ALA A 128 -1.44 4.80 -14.91
CA ALA A 128 -0.73 3.81 -15.70
C ALA A 128 0.06 2.79 -14.85
N ALA A 129 0.69 3.24 -13.75
CA ALA A 129 1.36 2.34 -12.81
C ALA A 129 0.39 1.35 -12.14
N ASP A 130 -0.80 1.82 -11.75
CA ASP A 130 -1.82 0.97 -11.15
C ASP A 130 -2.35 -0.04 -12.17
N GLU A 131 -2.63 0.41 -13.39
CA GLU A 131 -3.04 -0.48 -14.49
C GLU A 131 -1.97 -1.52 -14.81
N MET A 132 -0.70 -1.12 -14.82
CA MET A 132 0.43 -2.03 -15.05
C MET A 132 0.53 -3.08 -13.95
N PHE A 133 0.30 -2.71 -12.68
CA PHE A 133 0.26 -3.67 -11.59
C PHE A 133 -0.93 -4.64 -11.72
N PHE A 134 -2.16 -4.13 -11.87
CA PHE A 134 -3.38 -4.94 -11.85
C PHE A 134 -3.66 -5.68 -13.18
N ASN A 135 -2.99 -5.31 -14.29
CA ASN A 135 -3.17 -5.97 -15.58
C ASN A 135 -1.89 -6.58 -16.19
N GLY A 136 -0.72 -6.05 -15.85
CA GLY A 136 0.57 -6.45 -16.43
C GLY A 136 1.43 -7.32 -15.51
N CYS A 137 1.38 -7.09 -14.20
CA CYS A 137 2.09 -7.90 -13.23
C CYS A 137 1.24 -9.11 -12.86
N GLY A 138 1.79 -10.31 -13.06
CA GLY A 138 1.23 -11.50 -12.41
C GLY A 138 1.33 -11.29 -10.90
N ILE A 139 0.20 -10.99 -10.27
CA ILE A 139 0.09 -10.99 -8.81
C ILE A 139 0.38 -12.43 -8.42
N GLY A 140 1.48 -12.66 -7.68
CA GLY A 140 1.86 -14.00 -7.26
C GLY A 140 0.79 -14.67 -6.38
N LYS A 141 1.18 -15.66 -5.59
CA LYS A 141 0.20 -16.35 -4.72
C LYS A 141 -0.33 -15.49 -3.57
N ALA A 142 0.37 -14.40 -3.23
CA ALA A 142 0.00 -13.55 -2.09
C ALA A 142 -1.26 -12.73 -2.40
N PRO A 143 -2.22 -12.66 -1.46
CA PRO A 143 -3.41 -11.83 -1.61
C PRO A 143 -3.03 -10.34 -1.71
N VAL A 144 -3.65 -9.63 -2.65
CA VAL A 144 -3.53 -8.17 -2.78
C VAL A 144 -4.72 -7.51 -2.12
N ILE A 145 -4.43 -6.67 -1.15
CA ILE A 145 -5.40 -5.88 -0.40
C ILE A 145 -5.22 -4.42 -0.80
N VAL A 146 -6.22 -3.84 -1.44
CA VAL A 146 -6.21 -2.41 -1.77
C VAL A 146 -6.64 -1.60 -0.55
N ILE A 147 -5.82 -0.64 -0.18
CA ILE A 147 -6.10 0.31 0.89
C ILE A 147 -6.28 1.68 0.27
N PHE A 148 -7.51 2.15 0.24
CA PHE A 148 -7.84 3.50 -0.19
C PHE A 148 -7.46 4.50 0.90
N THR A 149 -6.49 5.34 0.60
CA THR A 149 -5.96 6.33 1.54
C THR A 149 -6.50 7.72 1.22
N LYS A 150 -6.42 8.64 2.17
CA LYS A 150 -6.84 10.04 2.00
C LYS A 150 -8.33 10.16 1.58
N PHE A 151 -9.18 9.31 2.16
CA PHE A 151 -10.62 9.31 1.90
C PHE A 151 -11.30 10.60 2.37
N ASP A 152 -10.78 11.22 3.42
CA ASP A 152 -11.13 12.58 3.87
C ASP A 152 -11.00 13.62 2.74
N GLY A 153 -10.01 13.47 1.85
CA GLY A 153 -9.87 14.30 0.65
C GLY A 153 -10.99 14.09 -0.37
N LEU A 154 -11.47 12.86 -0.53
CA LEU A 154 -12.61 12.55 -1.40
C LEU A 154 -13.93 13.07 -0.82
N VAL A 155 -14.09 13.01 0.51
CA VAL A 155 -15.21 13.65 1.23
C VAL A 155 -15.18 15.16 1.04
N THR A 156 -14.01 15.79 1.18
CA THR A 156 -13.83 17.25 0.98
C THR A 156 -14.18 17.66 -0.46
N THR A 157 -13.70 16.90 -1.44
CA THR A 157 -14.01 17.15 -2.86
C THR A 157 -15.52 17.03 -3.12
N SER A 158 -16.14 15.98 -2.57
CA SER A 158 -17.59 15.76 -2.69
C SER A 158 -18.40 16.86 -2.00
N PHE A 159 -17.95 17.36 -0.84
CA PHE A 159 -18.54 18.52 -0.20
C PHE A 159 -18.50 19.76 -1.10
N ASN A 160 -17.33 20.08 -1.67
CA ASN A 160 -17.15 21.26 -2.53
C ASN A 160 -18.04 21.21 -3.78
N GLU A 161 -18.19 20.04 -4.40
CA GLU A 161 -19.12 19.87 -5.53
C GLU A 161 -20.58 20.07 -5.10
N LEU A 162 -20.99 19.50 -3.96
CA LEU A 162 -22.35 19.66 -3.43
C LEU A 162 -22.65 21.12 -3.06
N ARG A 163 -21.66 21.90 -2.65
CA ARG A 163 -21.81 23.32 -2.31
C ARG A 163 -22.28 24.20 -3.48
N SER A 164 -22.10 23.75 -4.71
CA SER A 164 -22.63 24.45 -5.90
C SER A 164 -24.17 24.44 -5.96
N ARG A 165 -24.82 23.51 -5.25
CA ARG A 165 -26.26 23.25 -5.35
C ARG A 165 -27.00 23.12 -4.00
N LEU A 166 -26.28 22.96 -2.88
CA LEU A 166 -26.84 22.75 -1.55
C LEU A 166 -26.32 23.76 -0.51
N SER A 167 -27.08 23.94 0.56
CA SER A 167 -26.59 24.66 1.75
C SER A 167 -25.37 23.97 2.37
N ILE A 168 -24.59 24.69 3.17
CA ILE A 168 -23.41 24.13 3.86
C ILE A 168 -23.80 22.91 4.69
N LYS A 169 -24.91 23.00 5.43
CA LYS A 169 -25.39 21.95 6.33
C LYS A 169 -25.76 20.68 5.57
N GLU A 170 -26.48 20.82 4.46
CA GLU A 170 -26.88 19.67 3.62
C GLU A 170 -25.71 19.06 2.88
N ALA A 171 -24.84 19.88 2.29
CA ALA A 171 -23.63 19.42 1.63
C ALA A 171 -22.74 18.61 2.58
N ARG A 172 -22.55 19.09 3.83
CA ARG A 172 -21.77 18.38 4.84
C ARG A 172 -22.40 17.05 5.25
N LYS A 173 -23.72 16.99 5.34
CA LYS A 173 -24.46 15.76 5.65
C LYS A 173 -24.34 14.72 4.53
N GLN A 174 -24.37 15.14 3.27
CA GLN A 174 -24.38 14.25 2.10
C GLN A 174 -22.99 13.88 1.58
N ALA A 175 -21.96 14.67 1.88
CA ALA A 175 -20.61 14.48 1.35
C ALA A 175 -20.00 13.09 1.60
N PRO A 176 -20.14 12.46 2.79
CA PRO A 176 -19.61 11.12 3.01
C PRO A 176 -20.27 10.05 2.11
N ALA A 177 -21.60 10.09 1.98
CA ALA A 177 -22.31 9.16 1.11
C ALA A 177 -21.95 9.36 -0.37
N GLN A 178 -21.80 10.61 -0.81
CA GLN A 178 -21.33 10.92 -2.17
C GLN A 178 -19.89 10.42 -2.41
N ALA A 179 -19.02 10.52 -1.40
CA ALA A 179 -17.65 10.02 -1.48
C ALA A 179 -17.61 8.49 -1.59
N GLU A 180 -18.47 7.75 -0.89
CA GLU A 180 -18.59 6.29 -1.04
C GLU A 180 -19.02 5.89 -2.45
N ILE A 181 -20.02 6.59 -3.02
CA ILE A 181 -20.47 6.34 -4.40
C ILE A 181 -19.33 6.59 -5.39
N LYS A 182 -18.57 7.67 -5.21
CA LYS A 182 -17.39 7.95 -6.03
C LYS A 182 -16.28 6.92 -5.85
N LEU A 183 -16.03 6.48 -4.62
CA LEU A 183 -15.02 5.46 -4.35
C LEU A 183 -15.37 4.16 -5.08
N ASP A 184 -16.63 3.75 -5.00
CA ASP A 184 -17.13 2.57 -5.69
C ASP A 184 -17.00 2.69 -7.21
N THR A 185 -17.50 3.80 -7.76
CA THR A 185 -17.57 4.00 -9.22
C THR A 185 -16.21 4.27 -9.87
N LEU A 186 -15.36 5.07 -9.23
CA LEU A 186 -14.11 5.54 -9.81
C LEU A 186 -12.91 4.65 -9.48
N PHE A 187 -12.98 3.86 -8.41
CA PHE A 187 -11.85 3.03 -7.97
C PHE A 187 -12.20 1.54 -7.88
N LYS A 188 -13.19 1.16 -7.07
CA LYS A 188 -13.49 -0.27 -6.80
C LYS A 188 -13.92 -1.01 -8.06
N LYS A 189 -14.87 -0.45 -8.82
CA LYS A 189 -15.37 -1.09 -10.06
C LYS A 189 -14.27 -1.26 -11.12
N PRO A 190 -13.47 -0.23 -11.46
CA PRO A 190 -12.33 -0.40 -12.36
C PRO A 190 -11.32 -1.45 -11.90
N LEU A 191 -10.98 -1.49 -10.60
CA LEU A 191 -10.05 -2.48 -10.06
C LEU A 191 -10.60 -3.91 -10.14
N GLN A 192 -11.90 -4.09 -9.87
CA GLN A 192 -12.55 -5.40 -9.99
C GLN A 192 -12.65 -5.89 -11.45
N ALA A 193 -12.65 -4.98 -12.42
CA ALA A 193 -12.64 -5.32 -13.84
C ALA A 193 -11.23 -5.60 -14.39
N SER A 194 -10.18 -5.44 -13.59
CA SER A 194 -8.80 -5.71 -14.01
C SER A 194 -8.54 -7.21 -14.21
N LYS A 195 -7.47 -7.54 -14.93
CA LYS A 195 -7.06 -8.93 -15.17
C LYS A 195 -6.73 -9.67 -13.88
N PHE A 196 -6.17 -8.98 -12.90
CA PHE A 196 -5.82 -9.52 -11.59
C PHE A 196 -6.47 -8.67 -10.49
N PRO A 197 -7.77 -8.89 -10.21
CA PRO A 197 -8.50 -8.05 -9.26
C PRO A 197 -7.95 -8.23 -7.82
N PRO A 198 -8.07 -7.18 -6.98
CA PRO A 198 -7.65 -7.28 -5.59
C PRO A 198 -8.52 -8.28 -4.82
N THR A 199 -7.90 -9.04 -3.93
CA THR A 199 -8.56 -10.00 -3.03
C THR A 199 -9.54 -9.31 -2.09
N ALA A 200 -9.19 -8.11 -1.62
CA ALA A 200 -10.05 -7.27 -0.80
C ALA A 200 -9.72 -5.79 -1.03
N SER A 201 -10.66 -4.92 -0.70
CA SER A 201 -10.44 -3.47 -0.72
C SER A 201 -11.12 -2.80 0.46
N LEU A 202 -10.42 -1.88 1.13
CA LEU A 202 -10.94 -1.12 2.26
C LEU A 202 -10.46 0.33 2.23
N HIS A 203 -11.16 1.20 2.94
CA HIS A 203 -10.67 2.53 3.32
C HIS A 203 -10.72 2.64 4.85
N LEU A 204 -9.86 3.47 5.42
CA LEU A 204 -9.86 3.70 6.85
C LEU A 204 -10.91 4.77 7.19
N GLY A 205 -11.83 4.42 8.09
CA GLY A 205 -12.74 5.39 8.69
C GLY A 205 -11.95 6.46 9.47
N GLY A 206 -12.42 7.71 9.38
CA GLY A 206 -11.95 8.83 10.19
C GLY A 206 -12.55 8.82 11.59
#